data_AF-A0A5N7ZDI6-F1
#
_entry.id   AF-A0A5N7ZDI6-F1
#
_cell.length_a   1.000
_cell.length_b   1.000
_cell.length_c   1.000
_cell.angle_alpha   90.00
_cell.angle_beta   90.00
_cell.angle_gamma   90.00
#
_symmetry.space_group_name_H-M   'P 1'
#
loop_
_entity.id
_entity.type
_entity.pdbx_description
1 polymer ?
#
loop_
_entity_poly.entity_id
_entity_poly.type
_entity_poly.pdbx_seq_one_letter_code
_entity_poly.pdbx_strand_id
1 'polypeptide(L)'
;MTNLDYLVQGEFLYDREDHENAVLSEKVRETIISLYPNMTAHINERPINISWLYNNLFLFRKEVYKLTYPNGGMAEGFSAGLHFSFYLQNKLKTCITDNLNEIDETLWLILDPAKRDIDMNTLVSQYNYIDHDFKAIDFDWEMENY
;
A
#
# COMPACT_ATOMS: atom_id res chain seq x y z
N MET A 1 -19.89 -6.40 10.94
CA MET A 1 -18.51 -5.90 11.08
C MET A 1 -18.08 -5.36 9.74
N THR A 2 -17.50 -4.17 9.75
CA THR A 2 -17.19 -3.36 8.56
C THR A 2 -16.17 -4.06 7.67
N ASN A 3 -16.42 -4.09 6.36
CA ASN A 3 -15.60 -4.73 5.32
C ASN A 3 -14.10 -4.33 5.40
N LEU A 4 -13.80 -3.18 5.99
CA LEU A 4 -12.45 -2.65 6.16
C LEU A 4 -11.65 -3.33 7.28
N ASP A 5 -12.29 -3.71 8.40
CA ASP A 5 -11.58 -4.35 9.52
C ASP A 5 -11.08 -5.75 9.12
N TYR A 6 -11.92 -6.47 8.38
CA TYR A 6 -11.61 -7.77 7.77
C TYR A 6 -10.39 -7.69 6.83
N LEU A 7 -10.30 -6.62 6.04
CA LEU A 7 -9.14 -6.33 5.20
C LEU A 7 -7.89 -5.99 6.04
N VAL A 8 -8.03 -5.04 6.96
CA VAL A 8 -6.94 -4.50 7.79
C VAL A 8 -6.29 -5.57 8.66
N GLN A 9 -7.05 -6.54 9.13
CA GLN A 9 -6.57 -7.66 9.93
C GLN A 9 -6.03 -8.83 9.08
N GLY A 10 -6.24 -8.79 7.76
CA GLY A 10 -5.84 -9.86 6.85
C GLY A 10 -6.71 -11.12 6.97
N GLU A 11 -7.92 -11.01 7.52
CA GLU A 11 -8.80 -12.15 7.77
C GLU A 11 -9.24 -12.83 6.47
N PHE A 12 -9.30 -12.08 5.36
CA PHE A 12 -9.60 -12.60 4.03
C PHE A 12 -8.63 -13.67 3.52
N LEU A 13 -7.46 -13.79 4.13
CA LEU A 13 -6.49 -14.82 3.77
C LEU A 13 -6.84 -16.19 4.37
N TYR A 14 -7.72 -16.26 5.39
CA TYR A 14 -8.19 -17.52 5.95
C TYR A 14 -9.26 -18.19 5.09
N ASP A 15 -10.00 -17.40 4.33
CA ASP A 15 -11.07 -17.88 3.43
C ASP A 15 -10.54 -18.23 2.03
N ARG A 16 -9.23 -18.08 1.83
CA ARG A 16 -8.54 -18.25 0.54
C ARG A 16 -8.07 -19.69 0.34
N GLU A 17 -8.11 -20.20 -0.88
CA GLU A 17 -7.54 -21.51 -1.19
C GLU A 17 -6.01 -21.46 -1.23
N ASP A 18 -5.36 -22.52 -0.73
CA ASP A 18 -3.89 -22.60 -0.60
C ASP A 18 -3.13 -22.30 -1.91
N HIS A 19 -3.73 -22.68 -3.05
CA HIS A 19 -3.10 -22.56 -4.36
C HIS A 19 -3.14 -21.13 -4.93
N GLU A 20 -4.01 -20.26 -4.43
CA GLU A 20 -4.19 -18.90 -4.98
C GLU A 20 -2.95 -18.03 -4.77
N ASN A 21 -2.12 -18.33 -3.77
CA ASN A 21 -0.87 -17.61 -3.49
C ASN A 21 0.37 -18.29 -4.08
N ALA A 22 0.24 -19.31 -4.94
CA ALA A 22 1.36 -20.09 -5.44
C ALA A 22 2.43 -19.22 -6.15
N VAL A 23 2.00 -18.25 -6.96
CA VAL A 23 2.90 -17.33 -7.69
C VAL A 23 3.74 -16.50 -6.72
N LEU A 24 3.10 -15.92 -5.70
CA LEU A 24 3.79 -15.13 -4.69
C LEU A 24 4.72 -16.02 -3.84
N SER A 25 4.28 -17.22 -3.52
CA SER A 25 5.07 -18.18 -2.74
C SER A 25 6.35 -18.56 -3.46
N GLU A 26 6.28 -18.81 -4.76
CA GLU A 26 7.47 -19.13 -5.55
C GLU A 26 8.40 -17.92 -5.67
N LYS A 27 7.88 -16.72 -5.95
CA LYS A 27 8.69 -15.49 -5.98
C LYS A 27 9.48 -15.29 -4.68
N VAL A 28 8.81 -15.47 -3.53
CA VAL A 28 9.46 -15.33 -2.21
C VAL A 28 10.55 -16.39 -2.04
N ARG A 29 10.28 -17.64 -2.41
CA ARG A 29 11.25 -18.73 -2.31
C ARG A 29 12.49 -18.46 -3.15
N GLU A 30 12.32 -18.13 -4.43
CA GLU A 30 13.43 -17.80 -5.35
C GLU A 30 14.26 -16.64 -4.81
N THR A 31 13.60 -15.60 -4.31
CA THR A 31 14.27 -14.41 -3.76
C THR A 31 15.09 -14.75 -2.52
N ILE A 32 14.53 -15.52 -1.57
CA ILE A 32 15.23 -15.91 -0.35
C ILE A 32 16.42 -16.84 -0.63
N ILE A 33 16.27 -17.79 -1.57
CA ILE A 33 17.38 -18.66 -2.00
C ILE A 33 18.51 -17.82 -2.60
N SER A 34 18.17 -16.82 -3.43
CA SER A 34 19.15 -15.91 -4.03
C SER A 34 19.88 -15.06 -2.99
N LEU A 35 19.15 -14.50 -2.01
CA LEU A 35 19.73 -13.67 -0.96
C LEU A 35 20.56 -14.46 0.07
N TYR A 36 20.19 -15.71 0.32
CA TYR A 36 20.78 -16.56 1.36
C TYR A 36 21.12 -17.96 0.81
N PRO A 37 22.14 -18.10 -0.05
CA PRO A 37 22.44 -19.36 -0.74
C PRO A 37 22.88 -20.49 0.21
N ASN A 38 23.33 -20.15 1.43
CA ASN A 38 23.77 -21.13 2.45
C ASN A 38 22.67 -21.45 3.48
N MET A 39 21.44 -20.99 3.26
CA MET A 39 20.33 -21.28 4.16
C MET A 39 19.99 -22.78 4.10
N THR A 40 19.79 -23.41 5.25
CA THR A 40 19.48 -24.85 5.33
C THR A 40 18.20 -25.18 4.57
N ALA A 41 18.18 -26.30 3.84
CA ALA A 41 17.03 -26.74 3.03
C ALA A 41 15.71 -26.77 3.82
N HIS A 42 15.77 -27.21 5.09
CA HIS A 42 14.62 -27.22 5.98
C HIS A 42 13.96 -25.84 6.20
N ILE A 43 14.69 -24.73 6.06
CA ILE A 43 14.09 -23.39 6.14
C ILE A 43 13.46 -23.00 4.79
N ASN A 44 14.13 -23.30 3.67
CA ASN A 44 13.65 -22.97 2.32
C ASN A 44 12.41 -23.77 1.90
N GLU A 45 12.22 -24.96 2.47
CA GLU A 45 11.08 -25.86 2.19
C GLU A 45 9.85 -25.56 3.06
N ARG A 46 9.97 -24.67 4.07
CA ARG A 46 8.81 -24.34 4.92
C ARG A 46 7.75 -23.58 4.12
N PRO A 47 6.46 -23.84 4.42
CA PRO A 47 5.38 -23.09 3.82
C PRO A 47 5.48 -21.61 4.21
N ILE A 48 5.22 -20.73 3.25
CA ILE A 48 5.27 -19.29 3.45
C ILE A 48 3.97 -18.85 4.11
N ASN A 49 4.08 -18.16 5.24
CA ASN A 49 2.92 -17.59 5.91
C ASN A 49 2.56 -16.24 5.25
N ILE A 50 1.64 -16.29 4.29
CA ILE A 50 1.17 -15.11 3.53
C ILE A 50 0.45 -14.11 4.45
N SER A 51 -0.30 -14.58 5.45
CA SER A 51 -0.94 -13.70 6.45
C SER A 51 0.09 -12.89 7.23
N TRP A 52 1.18 -13.52 7.64
CA TRP A 52 2.26 -12.81 8.33
C TRP A 52 2.97 -11.82 7.39
N LEU A 53 3.24 -12.22 6.15
CA LEU A 53 3.83 -11.33 5.13
C LEU A 53 2.95 -10.10 4.90
N TYR A 54 1.65 -10.30 4.67
CA TYR A 54 0.68 -9.22 4.48
C TYR A 54 0.68 -8.25 5.64
N ASN A 55 0.51 -8.75 6.86
CA ASN A 55 0.40 -7.92 8.05
C ASN A 55 1.67 -7.10 8.29
N ASN A 56 2.86 -7.69 8.10
CA ASN A 56 4.12 -6.95 8.22
C ASN A 56 4.23 -5.83 7.17
N LEU A 57 3.97 -6.15 5.90
CA LEU A 57 4.10 -5.17 4.81
C LEU A 57 3.04 -4.08 4.91
N PHE A 58 1.80 -4.43 5.23
CA PHE A 58 0.69 -3.48 5.35
C PHE A 58 0.92 -2.50 6.52
N LEU A 59 1.35 -3.00 7.68
CA LEU A 59 1.69 -2.15 8.82
C LEU A 59 2.86 -1.21 8.47
N PHE A 60 3.93 -1.73 7.86
CA PHE A 60 5.05 -0.90 7.42
C PHE A 60 4.59 0.17 6.42
N ARG A 61 3.75 -0.19 5.44
CA ARG A 61 3.23 0.73 4.44
C ARG A 61 2.38 1.85 5.03
N LYS A 62 1.62 1.56 6.10
CA LYS A 62 0.88 2.57 6.87
C LYS A 62 1.81 3.55 7.58
N GLU A 63 2.89 3.06 8.19
CA GLU A 63 3.87 3.93 8.83
C GLU A 63 4.60 4.82 7.82
N VAL A 64 4.98 4.25 6.67
CA VAL A 64 5.53 5.02 5.55
C VAL A 64 4.54 6.10 5.10
N TYR A 65 3.27 5.75 4.91
CA TYR A 65 2.26 6.72 4.51
C TYR A 65 2.16 7.88 5.50
N LYS A 66 2.11 7.62 6.81
CA LYS A 66 2.09 8.68 7.84
C LYS A 66 3.30 9.60 7.74
N LEU A 67 4.48 9.05 7.43
CA LEU A 67 5.72 9.82 7.30
C LEU A 67 5.76 10.66 6.02
N THR A 68 5.29 10.10 4.91
CA THR A 68 5.37 10.74 3.58
C THR A 68 4.16 11.59 3.25
N TYR A 69 3.04 11.45 3.97
CA TYR A 69 1.84 12.24 3.74
C TYR A 69 2.18 13.73 3.82
N PRO A 70 1.73 14.55 2.85
CA PRO A 70 1.93 15.98 2.91
C PRO A 70 1.24 16.52 4.16
N ASN A 71 1.95 17.35 4.92
CA ASN A 71 1.31 18.16 5.95
C ASN A 71 0.50 19.22 5.20
N GLY A 72 -0.77 18.92 4.94
CA GLY A 72 -1.72 19.80 4.27
C GLY A 72 -2.09 20.94 5.19
N GLY A 73 -1.27 21.99 5.19
CA GLY A 73 -1.58 23.26 5.82
C GLY A 73 -0.75 24.34 5.16
N MET A 74 -1.40 25.46 4.79
CA MET A 74 -0.65 26.68 4.49
C MET A 74 0.16 27.02 5.73
N ALA A 75 1.47 26.87 5.64
CA ALA A 75 2.36 27.41 6.65
C ALA A 75 2.34 28.94 6.50
N GLU A 76 1.54 29.62 7.33
CA GLU A 76 1.63 31.06 7.54
C GLU A 76 3.00 31.37 8.15
N GLY A 77 4.01 31.54 7.31
CA GLY A 77 5.38 31.75 7.74
C GLY A 77 6.27 32.22 6.60
N PHE A 78 6.40 33.53 6.45
CA PHE A 78 7.27 34.20 5.46
C PHE A 78 8.77 34.08 5.83
N SER A 79 9.27 32.87 6.08
CA SER A 79 10.68 32.62 6.42
C SER A 79 11.33 31.70 5.40
N ALA A 80 12.43 32.17 4.79
CA ALA A 80 13.23 31.35 3.87
C ALA A 80 13.76 30.07 4.54
N GLY A 81 14.07 30.11 5.85
CA GLY A 81 14.49 28.93 6.60
C GLY A 81 13.38 27.87 6.73
N LEU A 82 12.13 28.32 6.91
CA LEU A 82 10.97 27.43 6.95
C LEU A 82 10.76 26.74 5.61
N HIS A 83 10.76 27.49 4.51
CA HIS A 83 10.66 26.93 3.16
C HIS A 83 11.80 25.97 2.81
N PHE A 84 13.04 26.30 3.21
CA PHE A 84 14.17 25.39 3.00
C PHE A 84 14.02 24.09 3.82
N SER A 85 13.47 24.16 5.03
CA SER A 85 13.19 22.96 5.83
C SER A 85 12.14 22.06 5.15
N PHE A 86 11.09 22.64 4.56
CA PHE A 86 10.08 21.87 3.81
C PHE A 86 10.67 21.26 2.54
N TYR A 87 11.53 21.99 1.84
CA TYR A 87 12.25 21.45 0.69
C TYR A 87 13.07 20.20 1.05
N LEU A 88 13.85 20.27 2.15
CA LEU A 88 14.66 19.14 2.62
C LEU A 88 13.79 17.96 3.06
N GLN A 89 12.70 18.21 3.79
CA GLN A 89 11.74 17.18 4.18
C GLN A 89 11.11 16.52 2.95
N ASN A 90 10.69 17.31 1.97
CA ASN A 90 10.07 16.81 0.75
C ASN A 90 11.03 15.93 -0.05
N LYS A 91 12.31 16.30 -0.15
CA LYS A 91 13.32 15.45 -0.80
C LYS A 91 13.40 14.05 -0.18
N LEU A 92 13.37 13.96 1.15
CA LEU A 92 13.38 12.67 1.82
C LEU A 92 12.07 11.90 1.59
N LYS A 93 10.92 12.59 1.70
CA LYS A 93 9.60 11.98 1.46
C LYS A 93 9.51 11.41 0.03
N THR A 94 9.94 12.16 -0.98
CA THR A 94 9.99 11.70 -2.38
C THR A 94 10.90 10.49 -2.55
N CYS A 95 12.11 10.52 -1.96
CA CYS A 95 13.00 9.37 -1.99
C CYS A 95 12.35 8.11 -1.41
N ILE A 96 11.61 8.24 -0.30
CA ILE A 96 10.89 7.11 0.29
C ILE A 96 9.77 6.64 -0.65
N THR A 97 8.94 7.54 -1.18
CA THR A 97 7.81 7.16 -2.06
C THR A 97 8.25 6.48 -3.35
N ASP A 98 9.37 6.92 -3.92
CA ASP A 98 9.89 6.37 -5.19
C ASP A 98 10.40 4.92 -5.05
N ASN A 99 10.59 4.44 -3.81
CA ASN A 99 11.10 3.11 -3.51
C ASN A 99 10.03 2.15 -2.96
N LEU A 100 8.73 2.47 -3.10
CA LEU A 100 7.64 1.63 -2.59
C LEU A 100 7.08 0.62 -3.58
N ASN A 101 7.48 0.66 -4.85
CA ASN A 101 6.88 -0.15 -5.91
C ASN A 101 6.85 -1.65 -5.57
N GLU A 102 7.95 -2.24 -5.11
CA GLU A 102 7.99 -3.67 -4.83
C GLU A 102 7.09 -4.07 -3.64
N ILE A 103 6.97 -3.19 -2.64
CA ILE A 103 6.05 -3.38 -1.51
C ILE A 103 4.61 -3.30 -2.00
N ASP A 104 4.28 -2.28 -2.78
CA ASP A 104 2.92 -2.03 -3.28
C ASP A 104 2.49 -3.13 -4.26
N GLU A 105 3.38 -3.59 -5.14
CA GLU A 105 3.14 -4.75 -6.03
C GLU A 105 2.93 -6.05 -5.25
N THR A 106 3.71 -6.27 -4.19
CA THR A 106 3.58 -7.47 -3.36
C THR A 106 2.26 -7.44 -2.57
N LEU A 107 1.91 -6.30 -1.99
CA LEU A 107 0.61 -6.10 -1.34
C LEU A 107 -0.53 -6.29 -2.33
N TRP A 108 -0.40 -5.77 -3.55
CA TRP A 108 -1.39 -5.96 -4.61
C TRP A 108 -1.60 -7.43 -4.97
N LEU A 109 -0.51 -8.18 -5.15
CA LEU A 109 -0.56 -9.63 -5.39
C LEU A 109 -1.23 -10.39 -4.25
N ILE A 110 -1.05 -9.94 -3.01
CA ILE A 110 -1.75 -10.52 -1.86
C ILE A 110 -3.23 -10.16 -1.90
N LEU A 111 -3.61 -8.94 -2.25
CA LEU A 111 -5.01 -8.54 -2.31
C LEU A 111 -5.76 -9.27 -3.44
N ASP A 112 -5.17 -9.32 -4.63
CA ASP A 112 -5.75 -9.97 -5.80
C ASP A 112 -4.71 -10.77 -6.60
N PRO A 113 -4.54 -12.07 -6.27
CA PRO A 113 -3.57 -12.92 -6.96
C PRO A 113 -3.84 -13.09 -8.46
N ALA A 114 -5.11 -12.99 -8.86
CA ALA A 114 -5.54 -13.13 -10.25
C ALA A 114 -5.25 -11.88 -11.10
N LYS A 115 -4.88 -10.75 -10.48
CA LYS A 115 -4.68 -9.45 -11.15
C LYS A 115 -5.84 -9.11 -12.08
N ARG A 116 -7.07 -9.22 -11.57
CA ARG A 116 -8.29 -8.87 -12.29
C ARG A 116 -8.23 -7.40 -12.66
N ASP A 117 -8.34 -7.14 -13.95
CA ASP A 117 -8.55 -5.80 -14.46
C ASP A 117 -10.05 -5.51 -14.39
N ILE A 118 -10.43 -4.53 -13.56
CA ILE A 118 -11.83 -4.13 -13.38
C ILE A 118 -11.95 -2.69 -13.85
N ASP A 119 -12.76 -2.47 -14.88
CA ASP A 119 -13.01 -1.14 -15.39
C ASP A 119 -13.95 -0.34 -14.46
N MET A 120 -13.87 0.99 -14.55
CA MET A 120 -14.66 1.89 -13.71
C MET A 120 -16.17 1.78 -13.97
N ASN A 121 -16.59 1.50 -15.20
CA ASN A 121 -18.02 1.31 -15.51
C ASN A 121 -18.57 0.04 -14.83
N THR A 122 -17.77 -1.02 -14.77
CA THR A 122 -18.07 -2.26 -14.04
C THR A 122 -18.18 -1.98 -12.54
N LEU A 123 -17.27 -1.18 -11.96
CA LEU A 123 -17.32 -0.77 -10.56
C LEU A 123 -18.60 0.03 -10.21
N VAL A 124 -18.97 1.01 -11.04
CA VAL A 124 -20.18 1.82 -10.81
C VAL A 124 -21.44 0.99 -11.01
N SER A 125 -21.52 0.23 -12.11
CA SER A 125 -22.76 -0.49 -12.48
C SER A 125 -23.04 -1.74 -11.64
N GLN A 126 -22.01 -2.48 -11.23
CA GLN A 126 -22.18 -3.75 -10.50
C GLN A 126 -21.98 -3.61 -8.99
N TYR A 127 -21.09 -2.72 -8.56
CA TYR A 127 -20.69 -2.59 -7.16
C TYR A 127 -21.15 -1.28 -6.51
N ASN A 128 -21.91 -0.46 -7.24
CA ASN A 128 -22.41 0.84 -6.78
C ASN A 128 -21.29 1.73 -6.21
N TYR A 129 -20.11 1.70 -6.85
CA TYR A 129 -18.98 2.51 -6.44
C TYR A 129 -19.30 3.99 -6.64
N ILE A 130 -19.05 4.79 -5.60
CA ILE A 130 -19.32 6.22 -5.59
C ILE A 130 -18.10 6.94 -6.17
N ASP A 131 -18.25 7.46 -7.38
CA ASP A 131 -17.24 8.28 -8.06
C ASP A 131 -17.47 9.77 -7.75
N HIS A 132 -17.11 10.17 -6.52
CA HIS A 132 -17.11 11.59 -6.15
C HIS A 132 -15.69 12.16 -6.26
N ASP A 133 -15.55 13.28 -6.96
CA ASP A 133 -14.32 14.06 -6.97
C ASP A 133 -14.23 14.90 -5.69
N PHE A 134 -13.63 14.31 -4.65
CA PHE A 134 -13.42 15.01 -3.38
C PHE A 134 -12.55 16.26 -3.53
N LYS A 135 -11.67 16.34 -4.54
CA LYS A 135 -10.87 17.55 -4.76
C LYS A 135 -11.70 18.70 -5.30
N ALA A 136 -12.66 18.41 -6.19
CA ALA A 136 -13.60 19.41 -6.67
C ALA A 136 -14.48 19.92 -5.51
N ILE A 137 -14.95 19.01 -4.66
CA ILE A 137 -15.75 19.34 -3.47
C ILE A 137 -14.96 20.23 -2.49
N ASP A 138 -13.71 19.86 -2.20
CA ASP A 138 -12.84 20.64 -1.30
C ASP A 138 -12.52 22.02 -1.90
N PHE A 139 -12.26 22.10 -3.21
CA PHE A 139 -11.98 23.36 -3.90
C PHE A 139 -13.19 24.30 -3.93
N ASP A 140 -14.38 23.78 -4.22
CA ASP A 140 -15.62 24.57 -4.21
C ASP A 140 -15.88 25.12 -2.80
N TRP A 141 -15.67 24.31 -1.76
CA TRP A 141 -15.79 24.75 -0.38
C TRP A 141 -14.77 25.84 -0.01
N GLU A 142 -13.51 25.70 -0.43
CA GLU A 142 -12.47 26.72 -0.22
C GLU A 142 -12.83 28.04 -0.91
N MET A 143 -13.38 28.00 -2.12
CA MET A 143 -13.78 29.19 -2.89
C MET A 143 -15.04 29.88 -2.34
N GLU A 144 -15.94 29.14 -1.69
CA GLU A 144 -17.16 29.71 -1.08
C GLU A 144 -16.93 30.30 0.32
N ASN A 145 -15.86 29.89 1.01
CA ASN A 145 -15.57 30.27 2.40
C ASN A 145 -14.35 31.20 2.55
N TYR A 146 -13.79 31.68 1.44
CA TYR A 146 -12.82 32.78 1.34
C TYR A 146 -13.43 33.99 0.63
#